data_AF-A0A261ERY5-F1
#
_entry.id   AF-A0A261ERY5-F1
#
_cell.length_a   1.000
_cell.length_b   1.000
_cell.length_c   1.000
_cell.angle_alpha   90.00
_cell.angle_beta   90.00
_cell.angle_gamma   90.00
#
_symmetry.space_group_name_H-M   'P 1'
#
loop_
_entity.id
_entity.type
_entity.pdbx_description
1 polymer ?
#
loop_
_entity_poly.entity_id
_entity_poly.type
_entity_poly.pdbx_seq_one_letter_code
_entity_poly.pdbx_strand_id
1 'polypeptide(L)'
;MQALARYMQCEQVIPKFGLLGKHTTTGAAIAIPFVATSQSLGKQAKVHWYEIYEIVRVTCTTDYAGTTPGDEVMEQLLNACS
;
A
#
# COMPACT_ATOMS: atom_id res chain seq x y z
N MET A 1 4.42 15.10 -3.63
CA MET A 1 3.67 15.34 -4.89
C MET A 1 4.05 14.35 -6.00
N GLN A 2 5.31 14.24 -6.41
CA GLN A 2 5.70 13.44 -7.59
C GLN A 2 5.53 11.91 -7.45
N ALA A 3 5.71 11.34 -6.25
CA ALA A 3 5.51 9.91 -6.01
C ALA A 3 4.03 9.48 -6.13
N LEU A 4 3.11 10.25 -5.54
CA LEU A 4 1.67 9.99 -5.61
C LEU A 4 1.14 10.05 -7.06
N ALA A 5 1.58 11.04 -7.84
CA ALA A 5 1.20 11.12 -9.25
C ALA A 5 1.65 9.88 -10.05
N ARG A 6 2.88 9.40 -9.80
CA ARG A 6 3.38 8.16 -10.41
C ARG A 6 2.60 6.94 -9.96
N TYR A 7 2.18 6.87 -8.70
CA TYR A 7 1.32 5.80 -8.19
C TYR A 7 -0.02 5.75 -8.94
N MET A 8 -0.70 6.91 -9.05
CA MET A 8 -1.98 7.02 -9.78
C MET A 8 -1.84 6.61 -11.25
N GLN A 9 -0.70 6.94 -11.87
CA GLN A 9 -0.40 6.49 -13.23
C GLN A 9 -0.22 4.96 -13.30
N CYS A 10 0.48 4.35 -12.34
CA CYS A 10 0.63 2.90 -12.29
C CYS A 10 -0.73 2.20 -12.19
N GLU A 11 -1.63 2.68 -11.33
CA GLU A 11 -2.99 2.15 -11.15
C GLU A 11 -3.83 2.22 -12.43
N GLN A 12 -3.63 3.23 -13.29
CA GLN A 12 -4.35 3.34 -14.55
C GLN A 12 -3.78 2.48 -15.68
N VAL A 13 -2.50 2.10 -15.57
CA VAL A 13 -1.74 1.42 -16.63
C VAL A 13 -1.67 -0.08 -16.41
N ILE A 14 -1.52 -0.54 -15.16
CA ILE A 14 -1.48 -1.99 -14.83
C ILE A 14 -2.73 -2.75 -15.32
N PRO A 15 -3.97 -2.24 -15.16
CA PRO A 15 -5.16 -2.92 -15.70
C PRO A 15 -5.21 -2.94 -17.23
N LYS A 16 -4.56 -1.98 -17.90
CA LYS A 16 -4.58 -1.85 -19.37
C LYS A 16 -3.54 -2.72 -20.06
N PHE A 17 -2.38 -2.91 -19.43
CA PHE A 17 -1.23 -3.59 -20.05
C PHE A 17 -0.82 -4.87 -19.31
N GLY A 18 -1.50 -5.21 -18.21
CA GLY A 18 -1.12 -6.32 -17.35
C GLY A 18 0.20 -6.07 -16.62
N LEU A 19 0.76 -7.13 -16.03
CA LEU A 19 1.99 -7.07 -15.23
C LEU A 19 3.26 -7.28 -16.07
N LEU A 20 3.11 -7.78 -17.31
CA LEU A 20 4.21 -8.22 -18.17
C LEU A 20 4.14 -7.53 -19.54
N GLY A 21 5.21 -6.81 -19.89
CA GLY A 21 5.45 -6.26 -21.21
C GLY A 21 6.47 -7.09 -21.99
N LYS A 22 6.66 -6.78 -23.27
CA LYS A 22 7.69 -7.42 -24.11
C LYS A 22 8.90 -6.50 -24.23
N HIS A 23 10.10 -7.03 -24.04
CA HIS A 23 11.34 -6.30 -24.28
C HIS A 23 11.49 -5.97 -25.77
N THR A 24 11.72 -4.70 -26.11
CA THR A 24 11.66 -4.20 -27.50
C THR A 24 12.74 -4.78 -28.41
N THR A 25 13.86 -5.24 -27.85
CA THR A 25 14.99 -5.81 -28.62
C THR A 25 15.10 -7.33 -28.52
N THR A 26 14.49 -7.98 -27.53
CA THR A 26 14.65 -9.43 -27.29
C THR A 26 13.33 -10.19 -27.32
N GLY A 27 12.18 -9.50 -27.28
CA GLY A 27 10.85 -10.12 -27.23
C GLY A 27 10.53 -10.84 -25.92
N ALA A 28 11.48 -10.94 -24.99
CA ALA A 28 11.32 -11.57 -23.69
C ALA A 28 10.27 -10.86 -22.83
N ALA A 29 9.53 -11.62 -22.03
CA ALA A 29 8.57 -11.07 -21.07
C ALA A 29 9.32 -10.41 -19.91
N ILE A 30 9.02 -9.15 -19.65
CA ILE A 30 9.61 -8.35 -18.56
C ILE A 30 8.51 -7.69 -17.75
N ALA A 31 8.74 -7.49 -16.45
CA ALA A 31 7.85 -6.67 -15.64
C ALA A 31 7.83 -5.24 -16.18
N ILE A 32 6.63 -4.66 -16.33
CA ILE A 32 6.54 -3.27 -16.80
C ILE A 32 7.07 -2.31 -15.71
N PRO A 33 7.69 -1.17 -16.09
CA PRO A 33 8.31 -0.22 -15.14
C PRO A 33 7.36 0.29 -14.04
N PHE A 34 6.06 0.29 -14.31
CA PHE A 34 5.00 0.70 -13.39
C PHE A 34 4.84 -0.24 -12.19
N VAL A 35 5.12 -1.54 -12.36
CA VAL A 35 5.01 -2.54 -11.29
C VAL A 35 6.08 -2.33 -10.20
N ALA A 36 7.32 -2.04 -10.60
CA ALA A 36 8.39 -1.74 -9.64
C ALA A 36 8.11 -0.44 -8.88
N THR A 37 7.53 0.56 -9.54
CA THR A 37 7.21 1.86 -8.95
C THR A 37 6.07 1.75 -7.92
N SER A 38 5.00 1.01 -8.23
CA SER A 38 3.90 0.78 -7.28
C SER A 38 4.36 -0.02 -6.06
N GLN A 39 5.16 -1.07 -6.25
CA GLN A 39 5.71 -1.87 -5.16
C GLN A 39 6.65 -1.06 -4.24
N SER A 40 7.52 -0.22 -4.80
CA SER A 40 8.42 0.64 -4.03
C SER A 40 7.66 1.63 -3.15
N LEU A 41 6.58 2.22 -3.69
CA LEU A 41 5.71 3.12 -2.94
C LEU A 41 4.96 2.42 -1.81
N GLY A 42 4.41 1.23 -2.07
CA GLY A 42 3.73 0.45 -1.03
C GLY A 42 4.67 0.08 0.13
N LYS A 43 5.94 -0.24 -0.17
CA LYS A 43 6.96 -0.47 0.87
C LYS A 43 7.24 0.80 1.68
N GLN A 44 7.44 1.94 1.01
CA GLN A 44 7.68 3.21 1.68
C GLN A 44 6.48 3.60 2.55
N ALA A 45 5.24 3.43 2.08
CA ALA A 45 4.03 3.75 2.86
C ALA A 45 3.95 2.96 4.17
N LYS A 46 4.31 1.67 4.16
CA LYS A 46 4.37 0.85 5.38
C LYS A 46 5.42 1.34 6.37
N VAL A 47 6.60 1.70 5.89
CA VAL A 47 7.68 2.24 6.74
C VAL A 47 7.23 3.51 7.43
N HIS A 48 6.68 4.47 6.68
CA HIS A 48 6.18 5.73 7.25
C HIS A 48 5.05 5.49 8.26
N TRP A 49 4.17 4.50 8.02
CA TRP A 49 3.12 4.14 8.97
C TRP A 49 3.70 3.64 10.30
N TYR A 50 4.70 2.77 10.27
CA TYR A 50 5.35 2.28 11.48
C TYR A 50 6.12 3.39 12.22
N GLU A 51 6.80 4.28 11.49
CA GLU A 51 7.47 5.43 12.07
C GLU A 51 6.48 6.37 12.78
N ILE A 52 5.36 6.70 12.13
CA ILE A 52 4.30 7.53 12.73
C ILE A 52 3.71 6.83 13.96
N TYR A 53 3.40 5.54 13.85
CA TYR A 53 2.87 4.75 14.97
C TYR A 53 3.82 4.73 16.16
N GLU A 54 5.12 4.54 15.90
CA GLU A 54 6.14 4.54 16.94
C GLU A 54 6.27 5.90 17.60
N ILE A 55 6.28 6.99 16.82
CA ILE A 55 6.28 8.36 17.36
C ILE A 55 5.07 8.55 18.27
N VAL A 56 3.86 8.27 17.77
CA VAL A 56 2.61 8.41 18.54
C VAL A 56 2.65 7.59 19.82
N ARG A 57 3.13 6.34 19.76
CA ARG A 57 3.27 5.45 20.92
C ARG A 57 4.22 6.01 21.98
N VAL A 58 5.34 6.61 21.58
CA VAL A 58 6.35 7.13 22.51
C VAL A 58 5.98 8.52 23.04
N THR A 59 5.23 9.32 22.27
CA THR A 59 4.86 10.70 22.64
C THR A 59 3.47 10.83 23.23
N CYS A 60 2.56 9.88 23.03
CA CYS A 60 1.25 9.92 23.68
C CYS A 60 1.40 9.65 25.17
N THR A 61 1.31 10.71 25.97
CA THR A 61 1.19 10.65 27.43
C THR A 61 -0.26 10.46 27.90
N THR A 62 -1.19 10.27 26.97
CA THR A 62 -2.61 10.07 27.24
C THR A 62 -2.95 8.61 27.05
N ASP A 63 -3.39 7.94 28.12
CA ASP A 63 -3.96 6.60 28.03
C ASP A 63 -5.20 6.64 27.10
N TYR A 64 -5.14 5.91 25.99
CA TYR A 64 -6.28 5.75 25.10
C TYR A 64 -7.26 4.74 25.72
N ALA A 65 -8.32 5.25 26.35
CA ALA A 65 -9.37 4.45 27.01
C ALA A 65 -10.54 4.09 26.07
N GLY A 66 -10.33 4.08 24.75
CA GLY A 66 -11.35 3.73 23.74
C GLY A 66 -11.10 2.37 23.10
N THR A 67 -12.15 1.73 22.57
CA THR A 67 -11.99 0.62 21.63
C THR A 67 -11.37 1.13 20.34
N THR A 68 -10.29 0.50 19.87
CA THR A 68 -9.68 0.84 18.59
C THR A 68 -10.73 0.66 17.49
N PRO A 69 -11.02 1.65 16.63
CA PRO A 69 -12.10 1.55 15.65
C PRO A 69 -11.96 0.35 14.68
N GLY A 70 -10.74 -0.17 14.50
CA GLY A 70 -10.48 -1.35 13.68
C GLY A 70 -10.88 -2.68 14.34
N ASP A 71 -10.91 -2.74 15.68
CA ASP A 71 -11.23 -3.96 16.42
C ASP A 71 -12.73 -4.28 16.29
N GLU A 72 -13.60 -3.27 16.36
CA GLU A 72 -15.05 -3.43 16.17
C GLU A 72 -15.40 -3.89 14.75
N VAL A 73 -14.69 -3.37 13.73
CA VAL A 73 -14.92 -3.75 12.32
C VAL A 73 -14.48 -5.19 12.06
N MET A 74 -13.34 -5.61 12.61
CA MET A 74 -12.86 -6.99 12.48
C MET A 74 -13.80 -7.98 13.16
N GLU A 75 -14.27 -7.66 14.36
CA GLU A 75 -15.25 -8.47 15.10
C GLU A 75 -16.60 -8.57 14.37
N GLN A 76 -17.08 -7.48 13.77
CA GLN A 76 -18.30 -7.50 12.95
C GLN A 76 -18.15 -8.39 11.71
N LEU A 77 -17.01 -8.33 11.04
CA LEU A 77 -16.72 -9.15 9.86
C LEU A 77 -16.64 -10.65 10.22
N LEU A 78 -16.03 -10.98 11.36
CA LEU A 78 -15.94 -12.35 11.84
C LEU A 78 -17.32 -12.93 12.20
N ASN A 79 -18.18 -12.15 12.86
CA ASN A 79 -19.54 -12.57 13.22
C ASN A 79 -20.48 -12.67 12.00
N ALA A 80 -20.26 -11.87 10.96
CA ALA A 80 -21.04 -11.98 9.72
C ALA A 80 -20.67 -13.21 8.86
N CYS A 81 -19.54 -13.84 9.15
CA CYS A 81 -19.01 -14.99 8.41
C CYS A 81 -19.29 -16.36 9.09
N SER A 82 -19.91 -16.34 10.27
CA SER A 82 -20.46 -17.51 10.98
C SER A 82 -21.95 -17.68 10.72
#